data_AF-Q6LCR7-F1
#
_entry.id   AF-Q6LCR7-F1
#
_cell.length_a   1.000
_cell.length_b   1.000
_cell.length_c   1.000
_cell.angle_alpha   90.00
_cell.angle_beta   90.00
_cell.angle_gamma   90.00
#
_symmetry.space_group_name_H-M   'P 1'
#
loop_
_entity.id
_entity.type
_entity.pdbx_description
1 polymer ?
#
loop_
_entity_poly.entity_id
_entity_poly.type
_entity_poly.pdbx_seq_one_letter_code
_entity_poly.pdbx_strand_id
1 'polypeptide(L)' 'REFHRRYRLPANVDQSAITCSLSGDGMLTFSGPKVPSNMDPTHSERPI' A
#
# COMPACT_ATOMS: atom_id res chain seq x y z
N ARG A 1 -7.59 24.24 2.54
CA ARG A 1 -7.07 23.55 1.34
C ARG A 1 -7.20 22.07 1.60
N GLU A 2 -7.76 21.31 0.67
CA GLU A 2 -8.04 19.88 0.85
C GLU A 2 -7.29 19.08 -0.22
N PHE A 3 -6.83 17.88 0.13
CA PHE A 3 -6.10 17.02 -0.79
C PHE A 3 -6.48 15.56 -0.59
N HIS A 4 -6.83 14.89 -1.69
CA HIS A 4 -7.25 13.49 -1.71
C HIS A 4 -6.33 12.70 -2.64
N ARG A 5 -5.80 11.57 -2.15
CA ARG A 5 -5.07 10.59 -2.94
C ARG A 5 -5.73 9.24 -2.77
N ARG A 6 -5.88 8.50 -3.88
CA ARG A 6 -6.36 7.12 -3.87
C ARG A 6 -5.33 6.23 -4.55
N TYR A 7 -5.03 5.11 -3.93
CA TYR A 7 -4.08 4.13 -4.41
C TYR A 7 -4.76 2.78 -4.58
N ARG A 8 -4.40 2.06 -5.62
CA ARG A 8 -4.76 0.64 -5.72
C ARG A 8 -3.76 -0.15 -4.88
N LEU A 9 -4.29 -0.95 -3.97
CA LEU A 9 -3.47 -1.87 -3.21
C LEU A 9 -3.10 -3.06 -4.09
N PRO A 10 -1.88 -3.61 -3.95
CA PRO A 10 -1.53 -4.89 -4.53
C PRO A 10 -2.49 -5.99 -4.02
N ALA A 11 -2.76 -6.99 -4.87
CA ALA A 11 -3.69 -8.08 -4.53
C ALA A 11 -3.27 -8.91 -3.31
N ASN A 12 -1.99 -8.90 -2.99
CA ASN A 12 -1.38 -9.63 -1.90
C ASN A 12 -1.14 -8.76 -0.65
N VAL A 13 -1.85 -7.64 -0.49
CA VAL A 13 -1.80 -6.81 0.72
C VAL A 13 -3.14 -6.92 1.46
N ASP A 14 -3.08 -7.21 2.76
CA ASP A 14 -4.25 -7.19 3.63
C ASP A 14 -4.59 -5.72 3.95
N GLN A 15 -5.73 -5.26 3.43
CA GLN A 15 -6.20 -3.89 3.64
C GLN A 15 -6.49 -3.59 5.12
N SER A 16 -6.94 -4.59 5.89
CA SER A 16 -7.30 -4.40 7.30
C SER A 16 -6.08 -4.18 8.19
N ALA A 17 -4.91 -4.66 7.75
CA ALA A 17 -3.64 -4.57 8.47
C ALA A 17 -2.77 -3.36 8.05
N ILE A 18 -3.29 -2.44 7.24
CA ILE A 18 -2.55 -1.23 6.85
C ILE A 18 -2.40 -0.30 8.07
N THR A 19 -1.18 0.19 8.24
CA THR A 19 -0.82 1.19 9.25
C THR A 19 -0.21 2.42 8.58
N CYS A 20 -0.24 3.56 9.27
CA CYS A 20 0.37 4.79 8.78
C CYS A 20 1.11 5.54 9.88
N SER A 21 2.12 6.30 9.48
CA SER A 21 2.89 7.19 10.35
C SER A 21 3.25 8.48 9.64
N LEU A 22 3.25 9.58 10.38
CA LEU A 22 3.67 10.90 9.91
C LEU A 22 4.99 11.24 10.60
N SER A 23 6.04 11.46 9.82
CA SER A 23 7.32 11.94 10.33
C SER A 23 7.30 13.45 10.61
N GLY A 24 8.24 13.92 11.42
CA GLY A 24 8.34 15.34 11.81
C GLY A 24 8.66 16.29 10.65
N ASP A 25 9.19 15.77 9.54
CA ASP A 25 9.41 16.49 8.28
C ASP A 25 8.16 16.53 7.36
N GLY A 26 7.05 15.94 7.80
CA GLY A 26 5.76 16.01 7.11
C GLY A 26 5.52 14.89 6.09
N MET A 27 6.30 13.81 6.10
CA MET A 27 6.08 12.67 5.20
C MET A 27 5.12 11.63 5.80
N LEU A 28 3.99 11.41 5.13
CA LEU A 28 3.02 10.37 5.49
C LEU A 28 3.41 9.05 4.82
N THR A 29 3.76 8.05 5.62
CA THR A 29 4.10 6.70 5.17
C THR A 29 2.95 5.74 5.47
N PHE A 30 2.60 4.90 4.50
CA PHE A 30 1.66 3.79 4.65
C PHE A 30 2.43 2.48 4.53
N SER A 31 2.17 1.53 5.42
CA SER A 31 2.78 0.20 5.40
C SER A 31 1.74 -0.86 5.71
N GLY A 32 1.89 -2.04 5.12
CA GLY A 32 0.99 -3.17 5.35
C GLY A 32 1.71 -4.48 5.04
N PRO A 33 1.40 -5.57 5.76
CA PRO A 33 2.03 -6.85 5.53
C PRO A 33 1.59 -7.43 4.18
N LYS A 34 2.53 -8.07 3.49
CA LYS A 34 2.20 -8.95 2.37
C LYS A 34 1.54 -10.20 2.93
N VAL A 35 0.34 -10.51 2.46
CA VAL A 35 -0.34 -11.77 2.76
C VAL A 35 0.54 -12.90 2.21
N PRO A 36 0.94 -13.87 3.06
CA PRO A 36 1.76 -14.98 2.60
C PRO A 36 1.00 -15.73 1.52
N SER A 37 1.51 -15.62 0.29
CA SER A 37 0.89 -16.20 -0.88
C SER A 37 1.52 -17.57 -1.15
N ASN A 38 0.80 -18.66 -0.89
CA ASN A 38 1.07 -19.95 -1.56
C ASN A 38 0.62 -19.94 -3.03
N MET A 39 0.09 -18.81 -3.53
CA MET A 39 -0.36 -18.62 -4.90
C MET A 39 0.28 -17.35 -5.44
N ASP A 40 1.28 -17.51 -6.30
CA ASP A 40 1.91 -16.43 -7.06
C ASP A 40 0.91 -15.95 -8.13
N PRO A 41 0.29 -14.76 -8.02
CA PRO A 41 -0.43 -14.17 -9.12
C PRO A 41 0.58 -13.28 -9.84
N THR A 42 1.36 -13.92 -10.71
CA THR A 42 2.09 -13.36 -11.85
C THR A 42 2.03 -11.83 -11.97
N HIS A 43 3.12 -11.21 -11.52
CA HIS A 43 3.76 -10.01 -12.06
C HIS A 43 2.98 -9.29 -13.18
N SER A 44 2.20 -8.28 -12.83
CA SER A 44 1.76 -7.25 -13.77
C SER A 44 2.03 -5.87 -13.18
N GLU A 45 3.32 -5.58 -12.99
CA GLU A 45 3.84 -4.22 -12.92
C GLU A 45 3.53 -3.52 -14.25
N ARG A 46 2.44 -2.75 -14.29
CA ARG A 46 2.18 -1.80 -15.39
C ARG A 46 2.73 -0.44 -14.97
N PRO A 47 3.64 0.17 -15.74
CA PRO A 47 4.18 1.48 -15.42
C PRO A 47 3.09 2.56 -15.55
N ILE A 48 3.23 3.58 -14.70
CA ILE A 48 2.43 4.80 -14.60
C ILE A 48 2.91 5.85 -15.60
#